data_AF-A0A6J4VRL4-F1
#
_entry.id   AF-A0A6J4VRL4-F1
#
_cell.length_a   1.000
_cell.length_b   1.000
_cell.length_c   1.000
_cell.angle_alpha   90.00
_cell.angle_beta   90.00
_cell.angle_gamma   90.00
#
_symmetry.space_group_name_H-M   'P 1'
#
loop_
_entity.id
_entity.type
_entity.pdbx_description
1 polymer ?
#
loop_
_entity_poly.entity_id
_entity_poly.type
_entity_poly.pdbx_seq_one_letter_code
_entity_poly.pdbx_strand_id
1 'polypeptide(L)'
;MARLLNVIGITLEEPETVATRSQSWLKVFLQPKMAALLLLGFSSGLPLYLTTKTLQAWLTDAEVSLTAIGLFSLVGLPYSLKFLWSPLVDRYIPPFLGRRRGWLVITQVGLLIAIAAMSLLDPRQALQPLAVLCIVVALLSATQDIAVDAYRTDVLAEPEMGTGAAVNVLGYRIALLLTGGLALILADRLPWQTVYLLMAALMVVGVVAAVWAPEPVLRDRPPESLADAVRLPFLEFFQRSGVRQGILLLVFIVLYKVGDAYVGNMSTPFLLQAGFSKTAIGAIQGGLGLLATIVGVLAGGALLTKLGINRSLWIFGGLQAISNLAYYFLAQADQNYQLMVVAINIENFCAGLGTAAFVAFLMSLCNQRFSATQYALLSSLFAVSRDVVSAPAGRLAEATGWPSFFLVSLGLALPGLLLLPIFAPWNARHVVASRPGLDDQEQNQL
;
A
#
# COMPACT_ATOMS: atom_id res chain seq x y z
N MET A 1 -56.47 26.25 -4.35
CA MET A 1 -55.35 25.97 -3.42
C MET A 1 -53.98 26.32 -4.00
N ALA A 2 -53.71 26.10 -5.30
CA ALA A 2 -52.43 26.42 -5.95
C ALA A 2 -52.10 27.93 -6.13
N ARG A 3 -53.04 28.86 -5.88
CA ARG A 3 -52.79 30.31 -5.93
C ARG A 3 -52.44 30.96 -4.58
N LEU A 4 -52.43 30.18 -3.49
CA LEU A 4 -52.11 30.67 -2.13
C LEU A 4 -50.66 30.38 -1.69
N LEU A 5 -49.90 29.58 -2.45
CA LEU A 5 -48.52 29.19 -2.10
C LEU A 5 -47.43 30.06 -2.73
N ASN A 6 -47.75 30.88 -3.75
CA ASN A 6 -46.76 31.73 -4.43
C ASN A 6 -46.34 33.01 -3.66
N VAL A 7 -46.90 33.25 -2.48
CA VAL A 7 -46.55 34.39 -1.63
C VAL A 7 -45.42 34.04 -0.64
N ILE A 8 -45.04 32.75 -0.50
CA ILE A 8 -44.06 32.29 0.50
C ILE A 8 -42.69 31.92 -0.12
N GLY A 9 -42.49 32.09 -1.43
CA GLY A 9 -41.17 31.91 -2.04
C GLY A 9 -40.59 30.49 -1.93
N ILE A 10 -41.45 29.47 -1.90
CA ILE A 10 -41.04 28.06 -1.97
C ILE A 10 -41.32 27.57 -3.38
N THR A 11 -40.33 27.67 -4.26
CA THR A 11 -40.27 26.86 -5.47
C THR A 11 -39.96 25.43 -5.06
N LEU A 12 -40.93 24.52 -5.23
CA LEU A 12 -40.64 23.09 -5.22
C LEU A 12 -39.89 22.80 -6.51
N GLU A 13 -38.55 22.82 -6.45
CA GLU A 13 -37.74 22.23 -7.50
C GLU A 13 -38.05 20.72 -7.55
N GLU A 14 -38.59 20.29 -8.70
CA GLU A 14 -38.67 18.88 -9.03
C GLU A 14 -37.26 18.28 -8.96
N PRO A 15 -37.09 17.04 -8.45
CA PRO A 15 -35.78 16.45 -8.35
C PRO A 15 -35.20 16.31 -9.75
N GLU A 16 -34.15 17.08 -10.06
CA GLU A 16 -33.32 16.84 -11.23
C GLU A 16 -32.94 15.37 -11.21
N THR A 17 -33.40 14.64 -12.23
CA THR A 17 -32.96 13.29 -12.51
C THR A 17 -31.45 13.32 -12.66
N VAL A 18 -30.74 12.90 -11.61
CA VAL A 18 -29.30 12.66 -11.62
C VAL A 18 -29.04 11.68 -12.75
N ALA A 19 -28.67 12.20 -13.92
CA ALA A 19 -28.22 11.41 -15.04
C ALA A 19 -27.06 10.58 -14.52
N THR A 20 -27.25 9.26 -14.49
CA THR A 20 -26.23 8.29 -14.16
C THR A 20 -25.10 8.48 -15.17
N ARG A 21 -24.10 9.28 -14.80
CA ARG A 21 -22.87 9.50 -15.55
C ARG A 21 -22.09 8.20 -15.49
N SER A 22 -22.50 7.25 -16.32
CA SER A 22 -21.76 6.06 -16.72
C SER A 22 -20.51 6.53 -17.47
N GLN A 23 -19.56 7.11 -16.73
CA GLN A 23 -18.20 7.17 -17.20
C GLN A 23 -17.75 5.73 -17.33
N SER A 24 -17.56 5.27 -18.56
CA SER A 24 -17.05 3.94 -18.85
C SER A 24 -15.80 3.73 -18.00
N TRP A 25 -15.86 2.78 -17.07
CA TRP A 25 -14.80 2.41 -16.12
C TRP A 25 -13.44 2.26 -16.82
N LEU A 26 -13.43 1.79 -18.07
CA LEU A 26 -12.25 1.69 -18.94
C LEU A 26 -11.61 3.03 -19.26
N LYS A 27 -12.39 4.11 -19.43
CA LYS A 27 -11.85 5.45 -19.70
C LYS A 27 -11.05 6.02 -18.53
N VAL A 28 -11.39 5.65 -17.29
CA VAL A 28 -10.62 6.06 -16.09
C VAL A 28 -9.22 5.44 -16.14
N PHE A 29 -9.11 4.14 -16.45
CA PHE A 29 -7.81 3.46 -16.58
C PHE A 29 -6.92 4.01 -17.71
N LEU A 30 -7.52 4.60 -18.75
CA LEU A 30 -6.82 5.15 -19.90
C LEU A 30 -6.33 6.59 -19.71
N GLN A 31 -6.55 7.20 -18.53
CA GLN A 31 -6.08 8.55 -18.27
C GLN A 31 -4.55 8.58 -18.09
N PRO A 32 -3.86 9.65 -18.57
CA PRO A 32 -2.40 9.79 -18.42
C PRO A 32 -1.92 9.68 -16.97
N LYS A 33 -2.68 10.23 -16.01
CA LYS A 33 -2.36 10.13 -14.59
C LYS A 33 -2.42 8.69 -14.05
N MET A 34 -3.35 7.86 -14.53
CA MET A 34 -3.43 6.44 -14.12
C MET A 34 -2.26 5.63 -14.68
N ALA A 35 -1.89 5.88 -15.93
CA ALA A 35 -0.70 5.28 -16.52
C ALA A 35 0.58 5.69 -15.77
N ALA A 36 0.71 6.97 -15.39
CA ALA A 36 1.81 7.43 -14.55
C ALA A 36 1.82 6.72 -13.18
N LEU A 37 0.66 6.58 -12.51
CA LEU A 37 0.56 5.86 -11.23
C LEU A 37 0.91 4.38 -11.35
N LEU A 38 0.58 3.72 -12.47
CA LEU A 38 0.98 2.34 -12.72
C LEU A 38 2.50 2.20 -12.79
N LEU A 39 3.15 3.06 -13.58
CA LEU A 39 4.60 3.01 -13.79
C LEU A 39 5.38 3.47 -12.55
N LEU A 40 4.87 4.45 -11.81
CA LEU A 40 5.42 4.88 -10.53
C LEU A 40 5.27 3.77 -9.47
N GLY A 41 4.10 3.13 -9.40
CA GLY A 41 3.88 1.96 -8.56
C GLY A 41 4.83 0.82 -8.90
N PHE A 42 5.07 0.56 -10.19
CA PHE A 42 6.09 -0.38 -10.65
C PHE A 42 7.48 0.01 -10.16
N SER A 43 7.91 1.26 -10.34
CA SER A 43 9.22 1.71 -9.84
C SER A 43 9.37 1.64 -8.31
N SER A 44 8.26 1.78 -7.57
CA SER A 44 8.19 1.65 -6.11
C SER A 44 8.35 0.20 -5.64
N GLY A 45 7.86 -0.77 -6.41
CA GLY A 45 7.99 -2.19 -6.06
C GLY A 45 9.37 -2.79 -6.31
N LEU A 46 10.15 -2.24 -7.26
CA LEU A 46 11.42 -2.85 -7.69
C LEU A 46 12.45 -2.99 -6.55
N PRO A 47 12.75 -1.95 -5.73
CA PRO A 47 13.87 -2.03 -4.79
C PRO A 47 13.64 -3.01 -3.64
N LEU A 48 12.39 -3.22 -3.23
CA LEU A 48 12.07 -3.98 -2.02
C LEU A 48 12.68 -5.39 -2.03
N TYR A 49 12.46 -6.17 -3.09
CA TYR A 49 12.96 -7.54 -3.16
C TYR A 49 14.46 -7.58 -3.44
N LEU A 50 14.99 -6.60 -4.18
CA LEU A 50 16.43 -6.47 -4.44
C LEU A 50 17.25 -6.19 -3.17
N THR A 51 16.63 -5.71 -2.09
CA THR A 51 17.26 -5.57 -0.76
C THR A 51 16.77 -6.59 0.27
N THR A 52 15.82 -7.46 -0.09
CA THR A 52 15.25 -8.47 0.82
C THR A 52 15.33 -9.87 0.21
N LYS A 53 14.24 -10.41 -0.34
CA LYS A 53 14.14 -11.81 -0.79
C LYS A 53 15.18 -12.19 -1.85
N THR A 54 15.37 -11.34 -2.86
CA THR A 54 16.31 -11.58 -3.98
C THR A 54 17.75 -11.44 -3.52
N LEU A 55 18.02 -10.46 -2.65
CA LEU A 55 19.32 -10.33 -2.02
C LEU A 55 19.66 -11.55 -1.16
N GLN A 56 18.71 -12.04 -0.37
CA GLN A 56 18.91 -13.23 0.45
C GLN A 56 19.28 -14.45 -0.40
N ALA A 57 18.64 -14.61 -1.57
CA ALA A 57 19.03 -15.66 -2.52
C ALA A 57 20.47 -15.46 -3.02
N TRP A 58 20.84 -14.25 -3.45
CA TRP A 58 22.21 -13.97 -3.88
C TRP A 58 23.26 -14.21 -2.78
N LEU A 59 22.99 -13.75 -1.56
CA LEU A 59 23.88 -13.98 -0.41
C LEU A 59 24.01 -15.48 -0.10
N THR A 60 22.93 -16.24 -0.26
CA THR A 60 22.94 -17.69 -0.05
C THR A 60 23.79 -18.40 -1.10
N ASP A 61 23.65 -18.05 -2.39
CA ASP A 61 24.49 -18.58 -3.48
C ASP A 61 25.96 -18.17 -3.32
N ALA A 62 26.20 -17.00 -2.75
CA ALA A 62 27.53 -16.53 -2.41
C ALA A 62 28.11 -17.23 -1.15
N GLU A 63 27.38 -18.16 -0.54
CA GLU A 63 27.77 -18.92 0.67
C GLU A 63 28.00 -18.03 1.91
N VAL A 64 27.30 -16.90 1.99
CA VAL A 64 27.32 -16.02 3.16
C VAL A 64 26.60 -16.69 4.34
N SER A 65 27.10 -16.48 5.57
CA SER A 65 26.53 -17.12 6.75
C SER A 65 25.08 -16.69 7.01
N LEU A 66 24.26 -17.63 7.49
CA LEU A 66 22.86 -17.38 7.83
C LEU A 66 22.70 -16.25 8.87
N THR A 67 23.63 -16.12 9.81
CA THR A 67 23.64 -15.03 10.79
C THR A 67 23.79 -13.67 10.10
N ALA A 68 24.72 -13.55 9.15
CA ALA A 68 24.88 -12.32 8.38
C ALA A 68 23.63 -12.04 7.53
N ILE A 69 23.09 -13.05 6.83
CA ILE A 69 21.84 -12.93 6.07
C ILE A 69 20.68 -12.46 6.98
N GLY A 70 20.61 -12.96 8.21
CA GLY A 70 19.65 -12.50 9.22
C GLY A 70 19.81 -11.04 9.57
N LEU A 71 21.05 -10.54 9.74
CA LEU A 71 21.32 -9.12 10.00
C LEU A 71 20.92 -8.22 8.82
N PHE A 72 21.03 -8.71 7.58
CA PHE A 72 20.55 -7.97 6.39
C PHE A 72 19.04 -7.71 6.40
N SER A 73 18.24 -8.42 7.20
CA SER A 73 16.81 -8.07 7.37
C SER A 73 16.60 -6.67 7.95
N LEU A 74 17.57 -6.16 8.74
CA LEU A 74 17.53 -4.81 9.31
C LEU A 74 17.65 -3.71 8.25
N VAL A 75 18.13 -4.03 7.04
CA VAL A 75 18.10 -3.11 5.89
C VAL A 75 16.67 -2.65 5.60
N GLY A 76 15.64 -3.42 5.97
CA GLY A 76 14.24 -3.04 5.80
C GLY A 76 13.74 -1.92 6.73
N LEU A 77 14.49 -1.56 7.78
CA LEU A 77 14.04 -0.55 8.77
C LEU A 77 13.63 0.81 8.17
N PRO A 78 14.30 1.35 7.13
CA PRO A 78 13.91 2.62 6.54
C PRO A 78 12.45 2.63 6.03
N TYR A 79 11.93 1.52 5.51
CA TYR A 79 10.54 1.46 5.05
C TYR A 79 9.53 1.73 6.18
N SER A 80 9.82 1.24 7.39
CA SER A 80 8.95 1.44 8.57
C SER A 80 9.13 2.81 9.20
N LEU A 81 10.36 3.34 9.18
CA LEU A 81 10.74 4.61 9.80
C LEU A 81 10.58 5.83 8.89
N LYS A 82 10.07 5.65 7.66
CA LYS A 82 9.96 6.71 6.65
C LYS A 82 9.24 7.98 7.12
N PHE A 83 8.31 7.87 8.08
CA PHE A 83 7.65 9.02 8.69
C PHE A 83 8.61 10.01 9.37
N LEU A 84 9.82 9.59 9.77
CA LEU A 84 10.80 10.46 10.44
C LEU A 84 11.36 11.54 9.51
N TRP A 85 11.50 11.25 8.22
CA TRP A 85 12.05 12.18 7.23
C TRP A 85 11.07 12.58 6.14
N SER A 86 9.84 12.06 6.13
CA SER A 86 8.78 12.54 5.23
C SER A 86 8.54 14.07 5.29
N PRO A 87 8.72 14.77 6.43
CA PRO A 87 8.66 16.24 6.46
C PRO A 87 9.66 16.94 5.53
N LEU A 88 10.82 16.32 5.27
CA LEU A 88 11.83 16.87 4.34
C LEU A 88 11.28 16.91 2.91
N VAL A 89 10.54 15.87 2.51
CA VAL A 89 9.94 15.74 1.17
C VAL A 89 8.81 16.74 0.97
N ASP A 90 8.07 17.10 2.03
CA ASP A 90 7.05 18.16 1.96
C ASP A 90 7.65 19.57 1.97
N ARG A 91 8.75 19.78 2.70
CA ARG A 91 9.39 21.10 2.87
C ARG A 91 10.19 21.54 1.67
N TYR A 92 11.04 20.67 1.15
CA TYR A 92 12.03 21.03 0.14
C TYR A 92 11.49 20.76 -1.26
N ILE A 93 11.61 21.76 -2.13
CA ILE A 93 11.22 21.68 -3.54
C ILE A 93 12.51 21.60 -4.35
N PRO A 94 12.75 20.50 -5.07
CA PRO A 94 13.86 20.42 -6.01
C PRO A 94 13.82 21.54 -7.06
N PRO A 95 14.98 21.98 -7.58
CA PRO A 95 15.03 23.11 -8.52
C PRO A 95 14.43 22.80 -9.91
N PHE A 96 14.04 21.55 -10.16
CA PHE A 96 13.47 21.07 -11.41
C PHE A 96 12.22 20.22 -11.16
N LEU A 97 11.31 20.20 -12.14
CA LEU A 97 10.12 19.33 -12.15
C LEU A 97 9.23 19.45 -10.89
N GLY A 98 9.12 20.64 -10.33
CA GLY A 98 8.22 20.92 -9.20
C GLY A 98 8.53 20.09 -7.95
N ARG A 99 7.59 20.11 -7.00
CA ARG A 99 7.80 19.49 -5.67
C ARG A 99 7.80 17.98 -5.74
N ARG A 100 6.79 17.37 -6.38
CA ARG A 100 6.61 15.91 -6.34
C ARG A 100 7.47 15.18 -7.36
N ARG A 101 7.44 15.62 -8.63
CA ARG A 101 8.18 14.95 -9.71
C ARG A 101 9.69 15.13 -9.57
N GLY A 102 10.16 16.27 -9.07
CA GLY A 102 11.56 16.47 -8.71
C GLY A 102 12.08 15.40 -7.74
N TRP A 103 11.37 15.14 -6.64
CA TRP A 103 11.76 14.11 -5.66
C TRP A 103 11.68 12.69 -6.23
N LEU A 104 10.68 12.40 -7.07
CA LEU A 104 10.56 11.12 -7.77
C LEU A 104 11.78 10.86 -8.65
N VAL A 105 12.18 11.83 -9.48
CA VAL A 105 13.35 11.68 -10.37
C VAL A 105 14.64 11.55 -9.56
N ILE A 106 14.85 12.37 -8.52
CA ILE A 106 16.05 12.30 -7.67
C ILE A 106 16.19 10.90 -7.04
N THR A 107 15.11 10.41 -6.44
CA THR A 107 15.12 9.11 -5.74
C THR A 107 15.27 7.95 -6.73
N GLN A 108 14.58 7.98 -7.87
CA GLN A 108 14.69 6.94 -8.91
C GLN A 108 16.07 6.88 -9.57
N VAL A 109 16.69 8.03 -9.87
CA VAL A 109 18.06 8.07 -10.40
C VAL A 109 19.05 7.58 -9.34
N GLY A 110 18.87 8.00 -8.08
CA GLY A 110 19.66 7.49 -6.96
C GLY A 110 19.54 5.96 -6.82
N LEU A 111 18.33 5.42 -6.92
CA LEU A 111 18.07 3.98 -6.86
C LEU A 111 18.73 3.24 -8.03
N LEU A 112 18.61 3.76 -9.24
CA LEU A 112 19.27 3.21 -10.42
C LEU A 112 20.78 3.09 -10.17
N ILE A 113 21.42 4.17 -9.71
CA ILE A 113 22.85 4.19 -9.44
C ILE A 113 23.21 3.24 -8.30
N ALA A 114 22.46 3.25 -7.20
CA ALA A 114 22.76 2.44 -6.02
C ALA A 114 22.59 0.93 -6.29
N ILE A 115 21.52 0.53 -6.99
CA ILE A 115 21.30 -0.87 -7.40
C ILE A 115 22.36 -1.30 -8.42
N ALA A 116 22.72 -0.43 -9.37
CA ALA A 116 23.81 -0.72 -10.30
C ALA A 116 25.16 -0.84 -9.56
N ALA A 117 25.43 -0.02 -8.54
CA ALA A 117 26.63 -0.12 -7.73
C ALA A 117 26.70 -1.44 -6.94
N MET A 118 25.56 -1.99 -6.51
CA MET A 118 25.53 -3.31 -5.87
C MET A 118 26.06 -4.39 -6.82
N SER A 119 25.78 -4.29 -8.13
CA SER A 119 26.26 -5.26 -9.13
C SER A 119 27.79 -5.29 -9.28
N LEU A 120 28.50 -4.27 -8.79
CA LEU A 120 29.96 -4.19 -8.86
C LEU A 120 30.65 -4.89 -7.68
N LEU A 121 29.88 -5.33 -6.68
CA LEU A 121 30.40 -5.95 -5.47
C LEU A 121 30.28 -7.47 -5.50
N ASP A 122 31.30 -8.14 -4.99
CA ASP A 122 31.25 -9.56 -4.65
C ASP A 122 30.89 -9.71 -3.16
N PRO A 123 29.73 -10.30 -2.81
CA PRO A 123 29.34 -10.49 -1.40
C PRO A 123 30.35 -11.29 -0.58
N ARG A 124 31.18 -12.14 -1.20
CA ARG A 124 32.21 -12.93 -0.52
C ARG A 124 33.35 -12.07 0.02
N GLN A 125 33.63 -10.95 -0.64
CA GLN A 125 34.78 -10.08 -0.36
C GLN A 125 34.37 -8.74 0.26
N ALA A 126 33.19 -8.23 -0.13
CA ALA A 126 32.76 -6.85 0.16
C ALA A 126 31.36 -6.80 0.81
N LEU A 127 31.11 -7.67 1.80
CA LEU A 127 29.81 -7.78 2.47
C LEU A 127 29.37 -6.48 3.17
N GLN A 128 30.29 -5.79 3.85
CA GLN A 128 29.97 -4.54 4.56
C GLN A 128 29.64 -3.38 3.59
N PRO A 129 30.44 -3.10 2.53
CA PRO A 129 30.03 -2.16 1.48
C PRO A 129 28.69 -2.50 0.83
N LEU A 130 28.42 -3.79 0.59
CA LEU A 130 27.13 -4.23 0.07
C LEU A 130 25.99 -3.91 1.04
N ALA A 131 26.16 -4.14 2.34
CA ALA A 131 25.18 -3.77 3.36
C ALA A 131 24.90 -2.26 3.38
N VAL A 132 25.94 -1.43 3.27
CA VAL A 132 25.79 0.04 3.19
C VAL A 132 24.98 0.43 1.95
N LEU A 133 25.29 -0.13 0.78
CA LEU A 133 24.50 0.13 -0.44
C LEU A 133 23.06 -0.33 -0.28
N CYS A 134 22.81 -1.46 0.37
CA CYS A 134 21.46 -1.95 0.64
C CYS A 134 20.66 -0.96 1.51
N ILE A 135 21.30 -0.39 2.55
CA ILE A 135 20.68 0.66 3.39
C ILE A 135 20.40 1.92 2.56
N VAL A 136 21.33 2.33 1.69
CA VAL A 136 21.13 3.47 0.78
C VAL A 136 19.95 3.22 -0.16
N VAL A 137 19.86 2.02 -0.76
CA VAL A 137 18.72 1.63 -1.60
C VAL A 137 17.42 1.66 -0.81
N ALA A 138 17.39 1.12 0.40
CA ALA A 138 16.19 1.14 1.25
C ALA A 138 15.77 2.56 1.63
N LEU A 139 16.72 3.45 1.96
CA LEU A 139 16.44 4.85 2.27
C LEU A 139 15.89 5.61 1.06
N LEU A 140 16.51 5.43 -0.11
CA LEU A 140 16.05 6.05 -1.36
C LEU A 140 14.69 5.50 -1.78
N SER A 141 14.45 4.18 -1.64
CA SER A 141 13.16 3.55 -1.95
C SER A 141 12.07 4.01 -1.02
N ALA A 142 12.32 4.09 0.29
CA ALA A 142 11.36 4.61 1.25
C ALA A 142 11.05 6.10 1.00
N THR A 143 12.05 6.89 0.56
CA THR A 143 11.85 8.29 0.15
C THR A 143 11.06 8.41 -1.15
N GLN A 144 11.31 7.52 -2.11
CA GLN A 144 10.52 7.41 -3.33
C GLN A 144 9.07 7.06 -3.00
N ASP A 145 8.83 6.11 -2.10
CA ASP A 145 7.48 5.73 -1.67
C ASP A 145 6.75 6.92 -1.06
N ILE A 146 7.41 7.72 -0.21
CA ILE A 146 6.85 8.98 0.31
C ILE A 146 6.43 9.90 -0.83
N ALA A 147 7.29 10.09 -1.84
CA ALA A 147 7.01 10.95 -2.98
C ALA A 147 5.89 10.41 -3.88
N VAL A 148 5.84 9.10 -4.14
CA VAL A 148 4.79 8.42 -4.93
C VAL A 148 3.45 8.50 -4.20
N ASP A 149 3.43 8.22 -2.90
CA ASP A 149 2.23 8.27 -2.07
C ASP A 149 1.67 9.71 -1.99
N ALA A 150 2.54 10.70 -1.82
CA ALA A 150 2.16 12.11 -1.82
C ALA A 150 1.63 12.53 -3.20
N TYR A 151 2.35 12.19 -4.27
CA TYR A 151 1.94 12.46 -5.65
C TYR A 151 0.56 11.87 -5.95
N ARG A 152 0.32 10.61 -5.54
CA ARG A 152 -0.97 9.93 -5.71
C ARG A 152 -2.09 10.65 -4.95
N THR A 153 -1.81 11.08 -3.73
CA THR A 153 -2.77 11.83 -2.91
C THR A 153 -3.10 13.20 -3.52
N ASP A 154 -2.11 13.86 -4.12
CA ASP A 154 -2.24 15.20 -4.70
C ASP A 154 -2.92 15.17 -6.09
N VAL A 155 -2.75 14.11 -6.89
CA VAL A 155 -3.27 14.04 -8.28
C VAL A 155 -4.67 13.42 -8.41
N LEU A 156 -5.12 12.63 -7.41
CA LEU A 156 -6.39 11.89 -7.48
C LEU A 156 -7.56 12.66 -6.86
N ALA A 157 -8.65 12.77 -7.61
CA ALA A 157 -9.93 13.20 -7.07
C ALA A 157 -10.54 12.10 -6.18
N GLU A 158 -11.49 12.44 -5.30
CA GLU A 158 -12.12 11.47 -4.39
C GLU A 158 -12.72 10.25 -5.09
N PRO A 159 -13.46 10.41 -6.21
CA PRO A 159 -14.04 9.25 -6.90
C PRO A 159 -12.97 8.33 -7.50
N GLU A 160 -11.76 8.83 -7.71
CA GLU A 160 -10.67 8.13 -8.39
C GLU A 160 -9.71 7.44 -7.41
N MET A 161 -9.75 7.77 -6.11
CA MET A 161 -8.82 7.27 -5.09
C MET A 161 -8.72 5.74 -5.06
N GLY A 162 -9.85 5.04 -5.11
CA GLY A 162 -9.86 3.57 -5.11
C GLY A 162 -9.21 2.97 -6.36
N THR A 163 -9.53 3.53 -7.54
CA THR A 163 -8.95 3.05 -8.80
C THR A 163 -7.47 3.39 -8.89
N GLY A 164 -7.06 4.61 -8.54
CA GLY A 164 -5.65 5.01 -8.55
C GLY A 164 -4.80 4.27 -7.51
N ALA A 165 -5.34 3.96 -6.33
CA ALA A 165 -4.70 3.06 -5.37
C ALA A 165 -4.48 1.67 -5.97
N ALA A 166 -5.52 1.10 -6.59
CA ALA A 166 -5.45 -0.23 -7.18
C ALA A 166 -4.46 -0.31 -8.33
N VAL A 167 -4.43 0.69 -9.22
CA VAL A 167 -3.47 0.79 -10.34
C VAL A 167 -2.03 0.91 -9.84
N ASN A 168 -1.78 1.73 -8.82
CA ASN A 168 -0.44 1.84 -8.24
C ASN A 168 0.01 0.52 -7.59
N VAL A 169 -0.88 -0.13 -6.83
CA VAL A 169 -0.57 -1.44 -6.21
C VAL A 169 -0.38 -2.52 -7.28
N LEU A 170 -1.13 -2.51 -8.39
CA LEU A 170 -0.89 -3.40 -9.52
C LEU A 170 0.56 -3.26 -10.03
N GLY A 171 0.99 -2.02 -10.31
CA GLY A 171 2.36 -1.75 -10.75
C GLY A 171 3.39 -2.32 -9.76
N TYR A 172 3.17 -2.05 -8.48
CA TYR A 172 4.01 -2.55 -7.39
C TYR A 172 4.12 -4.08 -7.38
N ARG A 173 2.99 -4.79 -7.53
CA ARG A 173 2.97 -6.26 -7.55
C ARG A 173 3.64 -6.84 -8.81
N ILE A 174 3.49 -6.19 -9.97
CA ILE A 174 4.22 -6.56 -11.18
C ILE A 174 5.73 -6.46 -10.94
N ALA A 175 6.19 -5.37 -10.31
CA ALA A 175 7.60 -5.23 -9.98
C ALA A 175 8.11 -6.35 -9.07
N LEU A 176 7.35 -6.71 -8.01
CA LEU A 176 7.72 -7.84 -7.14
C LEU A 176 7.82 -9.18 -7.88
N LEU A 177 6.94 -9.43 -8.86
CA LEU A 177 7.03 -10.62 -9.72
C LEU A 177 8.34 -10.63 -10.52
N LEU A 178 8.73 -9.48 -11.06
CA LEU A 178 9.95 -9.35 -11.85
C LEU A 178 11.20 -9.48 -10.97
N THR A 179 11.30 -8.70 -9.90
CA THR A 179 12.49 -8.70 -9.04
C THR A 179 12.59 -9.92 -8.15
N GLY A 180 11.49 -10.64 -7.91
CA GLY A 180 11.46 -11.93 -7.23
C GLY A 180 11.60 -13.08 -8.21
N GLY A 181 10.51 -13.44 -8.88
CA GLY A 181 10.44 -14.64 -9.72
C GLY A 181 11.36 -14.59 -10.94
N LEU A 182 11.26 -13.53 -11.75
CA LEU A 182 12.07 -13.44 -12.97
C LEU A 182 13.57 -13.27 -12.66
N ALA A 183 13.92 -12.48 -11.64
CA ALA A 183 15.31 -12.28 -11.23
C ALA A 183 15.98 -13.61 -10.83
N LEU A 184 15.28 -14.47 -10.08
CA LEU A 184 15.79 -15.80 -9.71
C LEU A 184 15.97 -16.70 -10.93
N ILE A 185 14.99 -16.72 -11.84
CA ILE A 185 15.08 -17.49 -13.10
C ILE A 185 16.26 -17.02 -13.96
N LEU A 186 16.54 -15.72 -13.97
CA LEU A 186 17.70 -15.15 -14.67
C LEU A 186 19.01 -15.51 -13.96
N ALA A 187 19.03 -15.52 -12.63
CA ALA A 187 20.23 -15.87 -11.84
C ALA A 187 20.69 -17.32 -12.04
N ASP A 188 19.78 -18.24 -12.37
CA ASP A 188 20.13 -19.62 -12.76
C ASP A 188 20.97 -19.68 -14.05
N ARG A 189 20.91 -18.64 -14.90
CA ARG A 189 21.53 -18.63 -16.24
C ARG A 189 22.56 -17.52 -16.43
N LEU A 190 22.49 -16.48 -15.61
CA LEU A 190 23.31 -15.27 -15.71
C LEU A 190 23.94 -14.98 -14.34
N PRO A 191 25.16 -14.41 -14.31
CA PRO A 191 25.75 -13.95 -13.06
C PRO A 191 24.84 -12.93 -12.36
N TRP A 192 24.77 -12.99 -11.03
CA TRP A 192 23.98 -12.09 -10.19
C TRP A 192 24.26 -10.61 -10.48
N GLN A 193 25.50 -10.25 -10.81
CA GLN A 193 25.88 -8.90 -11.22
C GLN A 193 25.08 -8.43 -12.45
N THR A 194 24.95 -9.30 -13.45
CA THR A 194 24.16 -9.00 -14.66
C THR A 194 22.68 -8.86 -14.31
N VAL A 195 22.16 -9.72 -13.44
CA VAL A 195 20.76 -9.65 -12.97
C VAL A 195 20.49 -8.31 -12.29
N TYR A 196 21.32 -7.91 -11.33
CA TYR A 196 21.16 -6.62 -10.62
C TYR A 196 21.29 -5.42 -11.56
N LEU A 197 22.17 -5.47 -12.56
CA LEU A 197 22.29 -4.41 -13.58
C LEU A 197 21.02 -4.31 -14.44
N LEU A 198 20.45 -5.45 -14.86
CA LEU A 198 19.17 -5.49 -15.59
C LEU A 198 18.03 -4.93 -14.73
N MET A 199 17.97 -5.28 -13.45
CA MET A 199 16.96 -4.76 -12.52
C MET A 199 17.15 -3.26 -12.26
N ALA A 200 18.38 -2.76 -12.19
CA ALA A 200 18.68 -1.33 -12.11
C ALA A 200 18.18 -0.59 -13.36
N ALA A 201 18.37 -1.17 -14.56
CA ALA A 201 17.90 -0.57 -15.81
C ALA A 201 16.36 -0.41 -15.86
N LEU A 202 15.60 -1.28 -15.19
CA LEU A 202 14.15 -1.14 -15.08
C LEU A 202 13.72 0.13 -14.32
N MET A 203 14.59 0.71 -13.48
CA MET A 203 14.31 1.99 -12.81
C MET A 203 14.16 3.16 -13.82
N VAL A 204 14.72 3.05 -15.02
CA VAL A 204 14.55 4.04 -16.09
C VAL A 204 13.07 4.21 -16.44
N VAL A 205 12.27 3.16 -16.37
CA VAL A 205 10.81 3.22 -16.56
C VAL A 205 10.17 4.17 -15.54
N GLY A 206 10.62 4.10 -14.28
CA GLY A 206 10.22 5.02 -13.24
C GLY A 206 10.59 6.47 -13.57
N VAL A 207 11.85 6.71 -13.96
CA VAL A 207 12.36 8.06 -14.28
C VAL A 207 11.55 8.69 -15.40
N VAL A 208 11.32 7.94 -16.48
CA VAL A 208 10.49 8.38 -17.60
C VAL A 208 9.06 8.67 -17.14
N ALA A 209 8.49 7.81 -16.30
CA ALA A 209 7.15 8.02 -15.76
C ALA A 209 7.05 9.26 -14.88
N ALA A 210 8.06 9.56 -14.05
CA ALA A 210 8.09 10.76 -13.22
C ALA A 210 8.21 12.05 -14.05
N VAL A 211 8.97 12.00 -15.15
CA VAL A 211 9.06 13.13 -16.10
C VAL A 211 7.76 13.29 -16.90
N TRP A 212 7.07 12.21 -17.28
CA TRP A 212 5.82 12.28 -18.03
C TRP A 212 4.58 12.53 -17.16
N ALA A 213 4.67 12.22 -15.85
CA ALA A 213 3.60 12.40 -14.89
C ALA A 213 3.06 13.85 -14.93
N PRO A 214 1.72 14.03 -14.96
CA PRO A 214 1.11 15.35 -14.82
C PRO A 214 1.57 16.06 -13.55
N GLU A 215 1.91 17.35 -13.61
CA GLU A 215 2.22 18.11 -12.40
C GLU A 215 0.94 18.26 -11.56
N PRO A 216 0.95 17.89 -10.28
CA PRO A 216 -0.20 18.10 -9.41
C PRO A 216 -0.42 19.61 -9.21
N VAL A 217 -1.68 20.04 -9.20
CA VAL A 217 -2.03 21.45 -8.91
C VAL A 217 -1.92 21.66 -7.40
N LEU A 218 -0.74 22.04 -6.95
CA LEU A 218 -0.48 22.34 -5.54
C LEU A 218 -0.97 23.76 -5.23
N ARG A 219 -2.14 23.88 -4.60
CA ARG A 219 -2.71 25.19 -4.21
C ARG A 219 -2.06 25.78 -2.95
N ASP A 220 -1.52 24.92 -2.08
CA ASP A 220 -0.89 25.35 -0.84
C ASP A 220 0.63 25.52 -0.94
N ARG A 221 1.14 26.57 -0.29
CA ARG A 221 2.58 26.80 -0.17
C ARG A 221 3.22 25.70 0.69
N PRO A 222 4.45 25.27 0.36
CA PRO A 222 5.19 24.36 1.23
C PRO A 222 5.37 24.98 2.63
N PRO A 223 5.60 24.15 3.66
CA PRO A 223 5.95 24.65 5.00
C PRO A 223 7.12 25.65 4.94
N GLU A 224 7.12 26.67 5.80
CA GLU A 224 8.16 27.71 5.78
C GLU A 224 9.43 27.28 6.52
N SER A 225 9.30 26.44 7.55
CA SER A 225 10.43 25.85 8.28
C SER A 225 10.32 24.34 8.37
N LEU A 226 11.43 23.68 8.70
CA LEU A 226 11.41 22.24 9.00
C LEU A 226 10.60 21.95 10.27
N ALA A 227 10.65 22.85 11.26
CA ALA A 227 9.82 22.74 12.46
C ALA A 227 8.33 22.75 12.10
N ASP A 228 7.92 23.57 11.14
CA ASP A 228 6.54 23.61 10.65
C ASP A 228 6.17 22.35 9.85
N ALA A 229 7.08 21.87 9.00
CA ALA A 229 6.88 20.63 8.25
C ALA A 229 6.70 19.42 9.17
N VAL A 230 7.34 19.43 10.34
CA VAL A 230 7.16 18.39 11.36
C VAL A 230 5.89 18.65 12.17
N ARG A 231 5.70 19.84 12.73
CA ARG A 231 4.66 20.12 13.74
C ARG A 231 3.27 20.34 13.16
N LEU A 232 3.14 21.08 12.07
CA LEU A 232 1.85 21.47 11.51
C LEU A 232 1.00 20.28 11.03
N PRO A 233 1.55 19.22 10.40
CA PRO A 233 0.76 18.06 10.00
C PRO A 233 0.06 17.37 11.17
N PHE A 234 0.73 17.24 12.32
CA PHE A 234 0.12 16.63 13.50
C PHE A 234 -0.91 17.56 14.14
N LEU A 235 -0.58 18.86 14.25
CA LEU A 235 -1.52 19.84 14.78
C LEU A 235 -2.78 19.90 13.93
N GLU A 236 -2.65 19.99 12.60
CA GLU A 236 -3.78 19.99 11.68
C GLU A 236 -4.64 18.74 11.86
N PHE A 237 -4.01 17.56 11.92
CA PHE A 237 -4.72 16.29 12.10
C PHE A 237 -5.54 16.27 13.40
N PHE A 238 -4.92 16.62 14.53
CA PHE A 238 -5.59 16.60 15.84
C PHE A 238 -6.53 17.78 16.08
N GLN A 239 -6.34 18.91 15.42
CA GLN A 239 -7.30 20.03 15.46
C GLN A 239 -8.55 19.71 14.65
N ARG A 240 -8.38 19.10 13.48
CA ARG A 240 -9.49 18.71 12.60
C ARG A 240 -10.31 17.56 13.18
N SER A 241 -9.64 16.51 13.65
CA SER A 241 -10.32 15.32 14.19
C SER A 241 -10.64 15.45 15.68
N GLY A 242 -9.98 16.34 16.42
CA GLY A 242 -10.00 16.33 17.88
C GLY A 242 -9.10 15.23 18.46
N VAL A 243 -8.45 15.49 19.60
CA VAL A 243 -7.41 14.60 20.17
C VAL A 243 -7.93 13.18 20.40
N ARG A 244 -9.11 13.04 21.03
CA ARG A 244 -9.70 11.74 21.35
C ARG A 244 -10.04 10.92 20.09
N GLN A 245 -10.69 11.54 19.11
CA GLN A 245 -11.06 10.84 17.87
C GLN A 245 -9.83 10.57 17.00
N GLY A 246 -8.84 11.48 17.00
CA GLY A 246 -7.56 11.27 16.34
C GLY A 246 -6.83 10.05 16.89
N ILE A 247 -6.70 9.91 18.21
CA ILE A 247 -6.10 8.71 18.84
C ILE A 247 -6.90 7.45 18.48
N LEU A 248 -8.23 7.49 18.59
CA LEU A 248 -9.08 6.34 18.22
C LEU A 248 -8.96 5.98 16.73
N LEU A 249 -8.73 6.95 15.85
CA LEU A 249 -8.50 6.73 14.42
C LEU A 249 -7.15 6.04 14.18
N LEU A 250 -6.09 6.44 14.90
CA LEU A 250 -4.80 5.75 14.84
C LEU A 250 -4.92 4.30 15.36
N VAL A 251 -5.67 4.09 16.43
CA VAL A 251 -6.00 2.76 16.95
C VAL A 251 -6.79 1.94 15.92
N PHE A 252 -7.79 2.54 15.27
CA PHE A 252 -8.53 1.91 14.18
C PHE A 252 -7.59 1.47 13.05
N ILE A 253 -6.65 2.34 12.63
CA ILE A 253 -5.71 2.04 11.56
C ILE A 253 -4.85 0.82 11.90
N VAL A 254 -4.41 0.70 13.15
CA VAL A 254 -3.65 -0.45 13.62
C VAL A 254 -4.53 -1.70 13.68
N LEU A 255 -5.74 -1.60 14.25
CA LEU A 255 -6.62 -2.75 14.52
C LEU A 255 -7.30 -3.33 13.27
N TYR A 256 -7.59 -2.51 12.26
CA TYR A 256 -8.41 -2.89 11.11
C TYR A 256 -7.84 -4.10 10.33
N LYS A 257 -6.51 -4.25 10.27
CA LYS A 257 -5.86 -5.37 9.57
C LYS A 257 -5.17 -6.39 10.49
N VAL A 258 -5.42 -6.35 11.81
CA VAL A 258 -4.73 -7.27 12.75
C VAL A 258 -5.06 -8.73 12.44
N GLY A 259 -6.33 -9.06 12.21
CA GLY A 259 -6.73 -10.44 11.91
C GLY A 259 -6.02 -11.01 10.68
N ASP A 260 -5.94 -10.21 9.62
CA ASP A 260 -5.22 -10.52 8.37
C ASP A 260 -3.71 -10.65 8.60
N ALA A 261 -3.11 -9.74 9.38
CA ALA A 261 -1.70 -9.78 9.71
C ALA A 261 -1.29 -11.06 10.48
N TYR A 262 -2.14 -11.55 11.38
CA TYR A 262 -1.90 -12.81 12.09
C TYR A 262 -1.88 -14.01 11.13
N VAL A 263 -2.86 -14.09 10.23
CA VAL A 263 -2.91 -15.17 9.23
C VAL A 263 -1.75 -15.07 8.24
N GLY A 264 -1.44 -13.87 7.73
CA GLY A 264 -0.33 -13.65 6.82
C GLY A 264 1.01 -14.13 7.39
N ASN A 265 1.28 -13.83 8.67
CA ASN A 265 2.52 -14.25 9.32
C ASN A 265 2.59 -15.75 9.60
N MET A 266 1.45 -16.40 9.89
CA MET A 266 1.41 -17.81 10.31
C MET A 266 0.98 -18.79 9.22
N SER A 267 0.54 -18.32 8.05
CA SER A 267 0.11 -19.16 6.93
C SER A 267 1.20 -20.14 6.48
N THR A 268 2.43 -19.67 6.31
CA THR A 268 3.55 -20.53 5.87
C THR A 268 3.97 -21.53 6.95
N PRO A 269 4.21 -21.14 8.22
CA PRO A 269 4.44 -22.08 9.31
C PRO A 269 3.36 -23.16 9.44
N PHE A 270 2.09 -22.76 9.36
CA PHE A 270 0.95 -23.69 9.38
C PHE A 270 1.04 -24.73 8.26
N LEU A 271 1.21 -24.30 7.01
CA LEU A 271 1.24 -25.21 5.86
C LEU A 271 2.43 -26.18 5.94
N LEU A 272 3.58 -25.72 6.44
CA LEU A 272 4.74 -26.59 6.66
C LEU A 272 4.47 -27.64 7.74
N GLN A 273 3.86 -27.25 8.86
CA GLN A 273 3.50 -28.19 9.94
C GLN A 273 2.39 -29.17 9.53
N ALA A 274 1.49 -28.76 8.65
CA ALA A 274 0.47 -29.62 8.06
C ALA A 274 1.04 -30.62 7.01
N GLY A 275 2.35 -30.59 6.74
CA GLY A 275 3.02 -31.57 5.87
C GLY A 275 3.04 -31.21 4.38
N PHE A 276 2.61 -30.00 3.99
CA PHE A 276 2.68 -29.57 2.59
C PHE A 276 4.12 -29.36 2.12
N SER A 277 4.39 -29.71 0.87
CA SER A 277 5.72 -29.52 0.29
C SER A 277 6.04 -28.04 0.11
N LYS A 278 7.29 -27.67 0.39
CA LYS A 278 7.80 -26.30 0.17
C LYS A 278 7.58 -25.84 -1.28
N THR A 279 7.73 -26.74 -2.25
CA THR A 279 7.50 -26.46 -3.67
C THR A 279 6.06 -26.08 -3.94
N ALA A 280 5.09 -26.81 -3.40
CA ALA A 280 3.68 -26.47 -3.58
C ALA A 280 3.31 -25.16 -2.88
N ILE A 281 3.79 -24.95 -1.64
CA ILE A 281 3.56 -23.70 -0.91
C ILE A 281 4.13 -22.51 -1.71
N GLY A 282 5.37 -22.62 -2.19
CA GLY A 282 6.02 -21.58 -2.99
C GLY A 282 5.32 -21.30 -4.31
N ALA A 283 4.92 -22.34 -5.06
CA ALA A 283 4.20 -22.20 -6.32
C ALA A 283 2.83 -21.54 -6.14
N ILE A 284 2.09 -21.92 -5.09
CA ILE A 284 0.75 -21.41 -4.85
C ILE A 284 0.79 -20.03 -4.21
N GLN A 285 1.54 -19.79 -3.14
CA GLN A 285 1.63 -18.46 -2.52
C GLN A 285 2.35 -17.44 -3.42
N GLY A 286 3.47 -17.84 -4.02
CA GLY A 286 4.29 -16.95 -4.85
C GLY A 286 3.71 -16.70 -6.24
N GLY A 287 3.01 -17.68 -6.82
CA GLY A 287 2.37 -17.58 -8.13
C GLY A 287 0.90 -17.22 -8.05
N LEU A 288 0.05 -18.21 -7.78
CA LEU A 288 -1.42 -18.05 -7.81
C LEU A 288 -1.93 -17.05 -6.78
N GLY A 289 -1.42 -17.07 -5.55
CA GLY A 289 -1.79 -16.16 -4.47
C GLY A 289 -1.46 -14.72 -4.83
N LEU A 290 -0.28 -14.46 -5.40
CA LEU A 290 0.10 -13.12 -5.86
C LEU A 290 -0.82 -12.62 -7.00
N LEU A 291 -1.19 -13.51 -7.94
CA LEU A 291 -2.21 -13.20 -8.95
C LEU A 291 -3.59 -12.91 -8.31
N ALA A 292 -4.00 -13.71 -7.32
CA ALA A 292 -5.24 -13.50 -6.58
C ALA A 292 -5.24 -12.14 -5.86
N THR A 293 -4.13 -11.73 -5.25
CA THR A 293 -3.98 -10.38 -4.68
C THR A 293 -4.13 -9.30 -5.74
N ILE A 294 -3.49 -9.45 -6.90
CA ILE A 294 -3.61 -8.50 -8.00
C ILE A 294 -5.07 -8.35 -8.44
N VAL A 295 -5.75 -9.48 -8.68
CA VAL A 295 -7.16 -9.49 -9.08
C VAL A 295 -8.02 -8.87 -7.98
N GLY A 296 -7.76 -9.18 -6.70
CA GLY A 296 -8.47 -8.62 -5.55
C GLY A 296 -8.28 -7.11 -5.42
N VAL A 297 -7.07 -6.60 -5.59
CA VAL A 297 -6.78 -5.16 -5.57
C VAL A 297 -7.53 -4.43 -6.69
N LEU A 298 -7.47 -4.96 -7.91
CA LEU A 298 -8.15 -4.36 -9.07
C LEU A 298 -9.67 -4.40 -8.92
N ALA A 299 -10.22 -5.54 -8.50
CA ALA A 299 -11.64 -5.69 -8.20
C ALA A 299 -12.06 -4.73 -7.08
N GLY A 300 -11.24 -4.58 -6.04
CA GLY A 300 -11.49 -3.69 -4.90
C GLY A 300 -11.52 -2.23 -5.31
N GLY A 301 -10.54 -1.79 -6.11
CA GLY A 301 -10.50 -0.44 -6.66
C GLY A 301 -11.70 -0.13 -7.56
N ALA A 302 -12.11 -1.09 -8.39
CA ALA A 302 -13.29 -0.94 -9.26
C ALA A 302 -14.59 -0.89 -8.44
N LEU A 303 -14.78 -1.80 -7.48
CA LEU A 303 -15.97 -1.85 -6.62
C LEU A 303 -16.07 -0.61 -5.72
N LEU A 304 -14.94 -0.03 -5.30
CA LEU A 304 -14.90 1.17 -4.48
C LEU A 304 -15.55 2.38 -5.18
N THR A 305 -15.43 2.49 -6.50
CA THR A 305 -16.11 3.55 -7.27
C THR A 305 -17.63 3.47 -7.18
N LYS A 306 -18.19 2.26 -6.99
CA LYS A 306 -19.64 2.03 -6.90
C LYS A 306 -20.15 2.06 -5.46
N LEU A 307 -19.37 1.52 -4.53
CA LEU A 307 -19.75 1.35 -3.14
C LEU A 307 -19.36 2.56 -2.27
N GLY A 308 -18.38 3.35 -2.71
CA GLY A 308 -17.72 4.36 -1.89
C GLY A 308 -16.70 3.75 -0.92
N ILE A 309 -15.82 4.59 -0.36
CA ILE A 309 -14.76 4.15 0.57
C ILE A 309 -15.36 3.46 1.80
N ASN A 310 -16.37 4.08 2.44
CA ASN A 310 -16.92 3.58 3.70
C ASN A 310 -17.53 2.19 3.58
N ARG A 311 -18.46 1.97 2.64
CA ARG A 311 -19.10 0.65 2.47
C ARG A 311 -18.09 -0.40 2.03
N SER A 312 -17.07 0.00 1.27
CA SER A 312 -15.97 -0.91 0.89
C SER A 312 -15.18 -1.37 2.12
N LEU A 313 -14.92 -0.50 3.10
CA LEU A 313 -14.25 -0.91 4.35
C LEU A 313 -15.08 -1.93 5.15
N TRP A 314 -16.41 -1.78 5.18
CA TRP A 314 -17.28 -2.78 5.81
C TRP A 314 -17.27 -4.11 5.09
N ILE A 315 -17.53 -4.09 3.77
CA ILE A 315 -17.67 -5.31 2.98
C ILE A 315 -16.32 -6.03 2.87
N PHE A 316 -15.26 -5.32 2.49
CA PHE A 316 -13.96 -5.96 2.29
C PHE A 316 -13.29 -6.34 3.60
N GLY A 317 -13.47 -5.54 4.67
CA GLY A 317 -13.01 -5.92 6.00
C GLY A 317 -13.72 -7.17 6.53
N GLY A 318 -15.03 -7.28 6.32
CA GLY A 318 -15.79 -8.49 6.66
C GLY A 318 -15.37 -9.70 5.83
N LEU A 319 -15.19 -9.54 4.51
CA LEU A 319 -14.70 -10.61 3.63
C LEU A 319 -13.29 -11.06 4.02
N GLN A 320 -12.39 -10.12 4.36
CA GLN A 320 -11.05 -10.42 4.85
C GLN A 320 -11.12 -11.24 6.16
N ALA A 321 -11.96 -10.84 7.11
CA ALA A 321 -12.16 -11.60 8.33
C ALA A 321 -12.68 -13.03 8.04
N ILE A 322 -13.73 -13.15 7.21
CA ILE A 322 -14.35 -14.43 6.84
C ILE A 322 -13.38 -15.33 6.06
N SER A 323 -12.45 -14.77 5.28
CA SER A 323 -11.47 -15.55 4.52
C SER A 323 -10.61 -16.46 5.41
N ASN A 324 -10.41 -16.08 6.68
CA ASN A 324 -9.69 -16.88 7.66
C ASN A 324 -10.37 -18.23 7.95
N LEU A 325 -11.68 -18.34 7.71
CA LEU A 325 -12.40 -19.62 7.84
C LEU A 325 -11.90 -20.66 6.82
N ALA A 326 -11.38 -20.24 5.66
CA ALA A 326 -10.82 -21.17 4.69
C ALA A 326 -9.60 -21.92 5.27
N TYR A 327 -8.77 -21.22 6.05
CA TYR A 327 -7.66 -21.83 6.79
C TYR A 327 -8.13 -22.65 7.99
N TYR A 328 -9.22 -22.25 8.66
CA TYR A 328 -9.84 -23.08 9.70
C TYR A 328 -10.30 -24.44 9.17
N PHE A 329 -10.95 -24.47 8.00
CA PHE A 329 -11.35 -25.72 7.36
C PHE A 329 -10.15 -26.53 6.90
N LEU A 330 -9.13 -25.88 6.35
CA LEU A 330 -7.87 -26.54 5.96
C LEU A 330 -7.14 -27.14 7.16
N ALA A 331 -7.18 -26.49 8.34
CA ALA A 331 -6.55 -26.98 9.55
C ALA A 331 -7.23 -28.22 10.17
N GLN A 332 -8.46 -28.53 9.74
CA GLN A 332 -9.20 -29.73 10.15
C GLN A 332 -9.14 -30.85 9.11
N ALA A 333 -8.75 -30.53 7.89
CA ALA A 333 -8.54 -31.51 6.85
C ALA A 333 -7.15 -32.12 6.97
N ASP A 334 -7.02 -33.40 6.59
CA ASP A 334 -5.72 -33.97 6.25
C ASP A 334 -5.09 -33.20 5.07
N GLN A 335 -3.86 -33.56 4.68
CA GLN A 335 -3.08 -32.91 3.63
C GLN A 335 -3.81 -32.80 2.28
N ASN A 336 -4.66 -31.77 2.14
CA ASN A 336 -5.56 -31.57 1.02
C ASN A 336 -5.10 -30.35 0.19
N TYR A 337 -4.48 -30.64 -0.94
CA TYR A 337 -3.94 -29.62 -1.84
C TYR A 337 -5.02 -28.72 -2.46
N GLN A 338 -6.23 -29.24 -2.70
CA GLN A 338 -7.31 -28.43 -3.26
C GLN A 338 -7.78 -27.39 -2.25
N LEU A 339 -7.98 -27.79 -0.99
CA LEU A 339 -8.31 -26.87 0.09
C LEU A 339 -7.18 -25.86 0.34
N MET A 340 -5.91 -26.27 0.23
CA MET A 340 -4.78 -25.34 0.30
C MET A 340 -4.83 -24.28 -0.80
N VAL A 341 -5.05 -24.68 -2.05
CA VAL A 341 -5.18 -23.73 -3.18
C VAL A 341 -6.33 -22.77 -2.92
N VAL A 342 -7.50 -23.27 -2.52
CA VAL A 342 -8.68 -22.44 -2.24
C VAL A 342 -8.42 -21.47 -1.09
N ALA A 343 -7.86 -21.93 0.03
CA ALA A 343 -7.59 -21.10 1.20
C ALA A 343 -6.62 -19.97 0.90
N ILE A 344 -5.48 -20.28 0.24
CA ILE A 344 -4.47 -19.28 -0.12
C ILE A 344 -5.07 -18.24 -1.08
N ASN A 345 -5.80 -18.67 -2.12
CA ASN A 345 -6.31 -17.74 -3.11
C ASN A 345 -7.46 -16.88 -2.59
N ILE A 346 -8.36 -17.43 -1.76
CA ILE A 346 -9.44 -16.65 -1.13
C ILE A 346 -8.83 -15.59 -0.19
N GLU A 347 -7.89 -15.97 0.67
CA GLU A 347 -7.22 -15.04 1.58
C GLU A 347 -6.48 -13.95 0.80
N ASN A 348 -5.65 -14.31 -0.20
CA ASN A 348 -4.91 -13.32 -0.98
C ASN A 348 -5.82 -12.38 -1.78
N PHE A 349 -6.93 -12.89 -2.33
CA PHE A 349 -7.92 -12.07 -3.03
C PHE A 349 -8.61 -11.09 -2.07
N CYS A 350 -9.08 -11.55 -0.91
CA CYS A 350 -9.70 -10.71 0.11
C CYS A 350 -8.71 -9.70 0.70
N ALA A 351 -7.45 -10.08 0.91
CA ALA A 351 -6.38 -9.19 1.32
C ALA A 351 -6.11 -8.09 0.29
N GLY A 352 -6.22 -8.43 -1.00
CA GLY A 352 -6.17 -7.47 -2.10
C GLY A 352 -7.32 -6.45 -2.04
N LEU A 353 -8.56 -6.91 -1.88
CA LEU A 353 -9.75 -6.06 -1.73
C LEU A 353 -9.58 -5.09 -0.54
N GLY A 354 -9.23 -5.62 0.64
CA GLY A 354 -9.05 -4.84 1.85
C GLY A 354 -7.91 -3.82 1.73
N THR A 355 -6.83 -4.17 1.03
CA THR A 355 -5.71 -3.23 0.77
C THR A 355 -6.16 -2.05 -0.10
N ALA A 356 -6.94 -2.30 -1.15
CA ALA A 356 -7.43 -1.23 -2.02
C ALA A 356 -8.31 -0.23 -1.26
N ALA A 357 -9.27 -0.72 -0.48
CA ALA A 357 -10.16 0.16 0.31
C ALA A 357 -9.42 0.89 1.43
N PHE A 358 -8.50 0.20 2.12
CA PHE A 358 -7.78 0.80 3.23
C PHE A 358 -6.79 1.87 2.77
N VAL A 359 -6.06 1.64 1.68
CA VAL A 359 -5.19 2.65 1.07
C VAL A 359 -5.99 3.88 0.63
N ALA A 360 -7.15 3.68 -0.01
CA ALA A 360 -8.04 4.78 -0.38
C ALA A 360 -8.52 5.58 0.84
N PHE A 361 -8.88 4.89 1.94
CA PHE A 361 -9.25 5.53 3.20
C PHE A 361 -8.11 6.35 3.80
N LEU A 362 -6.88 5.81 3.86
CA LEU A 362 -5.72 6.57 4.36
C LEU A 362 -5.47 7.84 3.54
N MET A 363 -5.60 7.75 2.20
CA MET A 363 -5.47 8.94 1.35
C MET A 363 -6.57 9.96 1.63
N SER A 364 -7.81 9.54 1.87
CA SER A 364 -8.92 10.47 2.18
C SER A 364 -8.74 11.22 3.51
N LEU A 365 -7.90 10.71 4.41
CA LEU A 365 -7.58 11.37 5.67
C LEU A 365 -6.48 12.43 5.53
N CYS A 366 -5.73 12.44 4.43
CA CYS A 366 -4.56 13.30 4.28
C CYS A 366 -4.95 14.68 3.74
N ASN A 367 -4.37 15.72 4.33
CA ASN A 367 -4.41 17.08 3.83
C ASN A 367 -3.36 17.26 2.72
N GLN A 368 -3.73 17.87 1.58
CA GLN A 368 -2.83 18.05 0.42
C GLN A 368 -1.62 18.93 0.74
N ARG A 369 -1.73 19.86 1.69
CA ARG A 369 -0.60 20.68 2.14
C ARG A 369 0.53 19.84 2.74
N PHE A 370 0.17 18.77 3.43
CA PHE A 370 1.06 17.89 4.21
C PHE A 370 0.98 16.43 3.78
N SER A 371 0.63 16.17 2.51
CA SER A 371 0.24 14.85 2.04
C SER A 371 1.36 13.82 2.19
N ALA A 372 2.63 14.21 2.00
CA ALA A 372 3.75 13.28 2.17
C ALA A 372 3.92 12.88 3.63
N THR A 373 3.87 13.86 4.54
CA THR A 373 4.09 13.63 5.97
C THR A 373 2.96 12.82 6.58
N GLN A 374 1.71 13.23 6.35
CA GLN A 374 0.55 12.55 6.94
C GLN A 374 0.37 11.15 6.36
N TYR A 375 0.49 10.98 5.04
CA TYR A 375 0.34 9.65 4.47
C TYR A 375 1.47 8.71 4.91
N ALA A 376 2.72 9.19 4.97
CA ALA A 376 3.83 8.40 5.50
C ALA A 376 3.59 7.95 6.94
N LEU A 377 3.09 8.83 7.81
CA LEU A 377 2.73 8.47 9.18
C LEU A 377 1.65 7.38 9.24
N LEU A 378 0.54 7.57 8.52
CA LEU A 378 -0.59 6.64 8.54
C LEU A 378 -0.23 5.28 7.93
N SER A 379 0.54 5.27 6.83
CA SER A 379 1.03 4.04 6.20
C SER A 379 2.10 3.32 7.03
N SER A 380 2.96 4.05 7.76
CA SER A 380 3.88 3.46 8.74
C SER A 380 3.11 2.81 9.91
N LEU A 381 2.06 3.44 10.42
CA LEU A 381 1.21 2.84 11.46
C LEU A 381 0.48 1.59 10.98
N PHE A 382 0.06 1.58 9.71
CA PHE A 382 -0.47 0.38 9.10
C PHE A 382 0.57 -0.78 9.12
N ALA A 383 1.84 -0.50 8.84
CA ALA A 383 2.91 -1.50 8.93
C ALA A 383 3.15 -2.02 10.37
N VAL A 384 2.95 -1.18 11.40
CA VAL A 384 3.05 -1.61 12.82
C VAL A 384 2.08 -2.75 13.15
N SER A 385 0.89 -2.77 12.54
CA SER A 385 -0.06 -3.88 12.67
C SER A 385 0.54 -5.23 12.21
N ARG A 386 1.27 -5.20 11.09
CA ARG A 386 1.89 -6.38 10.47
C ARG A 386 3.19 -6.81 11.16
N ASP A 387 3.97 -5.87 11.67
CA ASP A 387 5.34 -6.15 12.15
C ASP A 387 5.41 -6.31 13.67
N VAL A 388 4.61 -5.56 14.43
CA VAL A 388 4.69 -5.52 15.91
C VAL A 388 3.50 -6.23 16.54
N VAL A 389 2.27 -5.89 16.13
CA VAL A 389 1.05 -6.40 16.79
C VAL A 389 0.86 -7.89 16.56
N SER A 390 1.33 -8.41 15.43
CA SER A 390 1.30 -9.84 15.07
C SER A 390 2.57 -10.61 15.46
N ALA A 391 3.57 -9.98 16.09
CA ALA A 391 4.74 -10.68 16.61
C ALA A 391 4.39 -11.84 17.58
N PRO A 392 3.35 -11.73 18.44
CA PRO A 392 2.93 -12.84 19.29
C PRO A 392 2.19 -13.98 18.58
N ALA A 393 1.94 -13.90 17.26
CA ALA A 393 1.10 -14.86 16.54
C ALA A 393 1.59 -16.31 16.66
N GLY A 394 2.90 -16.55 16.67
CA GLY A 394 3.47 -17.90 16.86
C GLY A 394 3.14 -18.49 18.24
N ARG A 395 3.31 -17.71 19.31
CA ARG A 395 2.97 -18.15 20.68
C ARG A 395 1.47 -18.42 20.82
N LEU A 396 0.65 -17.60 20.17
CA LEU A 396 -0.80 -17.82 20.14
C LEU A 396 -1.14 -19.14 19.42
N ALA A 397 -0.53 -19.40 18.26
CA ALA A 397 -0.74 -20.63 17.51
C ALA A 397 -0.32 -21.88 18.30
N GLU A 398 0.82 -21.82 19.00
CA GLU A 398 1.29 -22.90 19.89
C GLU A 398 0.31 -23.14 21.05
N ALA A 399 -0.23 -22.08 21.66
CA ALA A 399 -1.13 -22.18 22.81
C ALA A 399 -2.54 -22.67 22.42
N THR A 400 -3.05 -22.30 21.24
CA THR A 400 -4.44 -22.61 20.84
C THR A 400 -4.56 -23.80 19.91
N GLY A 401 -3.47 -24.18 19.22
CA GLY A 401 -3.51 -25.06 18.05
C GLY A 401 -4.06 -24.36 16.80
N TRP A 402 -3.85 -24.97 15.63
CA TRP A 402 -4.14 -24.36 14.33
C TRP A 402 -5.61 -24.02 14.07
N PRO A 403 -6.59 -24.91 14.29
CA PRO A 403 -7.99 -24.56 14.04
C PRO A 403 -8.45 -23.38 14.90
N SER A 404 -8.19 -23.43 16.21
CA SER A 404 -8.55 -22.35 17.14
C SER A 404 -7.81 -21.05 16.82
N PHE A 405 -6.54 -21.11 16.38
CA PHE A 405 -5.79 -19.93 15.96
C PHE A 405 -6.50 -19.16 14.84
N PHE A 406 -7.00 -19.86 13.82
CA PHE A 406 -7.73 -19.21 12.72
C PHE A 406 -9.07 -18.63 13.19
N LEU A 407 -9.78 -19.26 14.13
CA LEU A 407 -10.97 -18.67 14.76
C LEU A 407 -10.64 -17.43 15.61
N VAL A 408 -9.55 -17.46 16.37
CA VAL A 408 -9.09 -16.29 17.13
C VAL A 408 -8.72 -15.15 16.19
N SER A 409 -8.07 -15.44 15.06
CA SER A 409 -7.73 -14.42 14.06
C SER A 409 -8.96 -13.71 13.48
N LEU A 410 -10.07 -14.45 13.30
CA LEU A 410 -11.38 -13.88 12.93
C LEU A 410 -11.90 -12.94 14.02
N GLY A 411 -11.80 -13.35 15.29
CA GLY A 411 -12.15 -12.52 16.44
C GLY A 411 -11.28 -11.25 16.55
N LEU A 412 -9.99 -11.33 16.23
CA LEU A 412 -9.06 -10.20 16.22
C LEU A 412 -9.38 -9.14 15.15
N ALA A 413 -10.17 -9.48 14.13
CA ALA A 413 -10.66 -8.50 13.17
C ALA A 413 -11.82 -7.64 13.71
N LEU A 414 -12.57 -8.15 14.71
CA LEU A 414 -13.77 -7.49 15.23
C LEU A 414 -13.51 -6.10 15.82
N PRO A 415 -12.46 -5.87 16.66
CA PRO A 415 -12.20 -4.54 17.22
C PRO A 415 -12.05 -3.45 16.15
N GLY A 416 -11.39 -3.76 15.03
CA GLY A 416 -11.27 -2.85 13.90
C GLY A 416 -12.61 -2.57 13.23
N LEU A 417 -13.41 -3.62 12.98
CA LEU A 417 -14.74 -3.50 12.38
C LEU A 417 -15.73 -2.72 13.28
N LEU A 418 -15.64 -2.89 14.60
CA LEU A 418 -16.49 -2.20 15.59
C LEU A 418 -16.24 -0.68 15.63
N LEU A 419 -15.10 -0.21 15.14
CA LEU A 419 -14.78 1.22 15.02
C LEU A 419 -15.25 1.85 13.70
N LEU A 420 -15.67 1.04 12.71
CA LEU A 420 -16.20 1.54 11.44
C LEU A 420 -17.44 2.43 11.56
N PRO A 421 -18.41 2.23 12.48
CA PRO A 421 -19.53 3.15 12.64
C PRO A 421 -19.10 4.59 12.96
N ILE A 422 -17.94 4.77 13.59
CA ILE A 422 -17.42 6.06 14.00
C ILE A 422 -16.66 6.72 12.84
N PHE A 423 -15.77 5.99 12.18
CA PHE A 423 -14.84 6.55 11.20
C PHE A 423 -15.25 6.37 9.74
N ALA A 424 -16.06 5.36 9.46
CA ALA A 424 -16.52 5.01 8.12
C ALA A 424 -17.99 4.55 8.16
N PRO A 425 -18.93 5.39 8.63
CA PRO A 425 -20.33 4.99 8.75
C PRO A 425 -20.91 4.60 7.40
N TRP A 426 -21.70 3.52 7.39
CA TRP A 426 -22.25 2.89 6.18
C TRP A 426 -23.13 3.84 5.34
N ASN A 427 -23.87 4.72 6.04
CA ASN A 427 -24.77 5.71 5.47
C ASN A 427 -24.25 7.13 5.63
N ALA A 428 -22.93 7.35 5.69
CA ALA A 428 -22.41 8.70 5.47
C ALA A 428 -23.03 9.21 4.16
N ARG A 429 -23.85 10.27 4.25
CA ARG A 429 -24.16 11.05 3.06
C ARG A 429 -22.80 11.44 2.48
N HIS A 430 -22.68 11.43 1.16
CA HIS A 430 -21.61 12.13 0.46
C HIS A 430 -21.74 13.62 0.81
N VAL A 431 -21.40 13.99 2.04
CA VAL A 431 -20.75 15.26 2.26
C VAL A 431 -19.47 15.03 1.50
N VAL A 432 -19.39 15.58 0.29
CA VAL A 432 -18.09 15.95 -0.29
C VAL A 432 -17.42 16.65 0.87
N ALA A 433 -16.57 15.94 1.60
CA ALA A 433 -15.85 16.54 2.69
C ALA A 433 -15.00 17.54 1.94
N SER A 434 -15.41 18.81 2.01
CA SER A 434 -14.70 19.96 1.49
C SER A 434 -13.23 19.72 1.82
N ARG A 435 -12.47 19.21 0.84
CA ARG A 435 -11.09 18.84 1.07
C ARG A 435 -10.43 20.17 1.42
N PRO A 436 -9.88 20.37 2.63
CA PRO A 436 -9.33 21.67 2.98
C PRO A 436 -8.24 22.02 1.96
N GLY A 437 -8.48 23.08 1.17
CA GLY A 437 -7.64 23.50 0.04
C GLY A 437 -8.29 23.43 -1.36
N LEU A 438 -9.49 22.85 -1.52
CA LEU A 438 -10.13 22.67 -2.85
C LEU A 438 -11.45 23.43 -3.10
N ASP A 439 -12.05 24.15 -2.15
CA ASP A 439 -13.44 24.61 -2.32
C ASP A 439 -13.58 26.05 -2.86
N ASP A 440 -14.23 26.15 -4.04
CA ASP A 440 -15.54 26.81 -4.24
C ASP A 440 -15.89 27.08 -5.72
N GLN A 441 -14.95 26.96 -6.67
CA GLN A 441 -15.22 27.32 -8.08
C GLN A 441 -15.47 26.15 -9.05
N GLU A 442 -15.05 24.92 -8.73
CA GLU A 442 -15.25 23.77 -9.64
C GLU A 442 -16.53 22.96 -9.36
N GLN A 443 -17.20 23.16 -8.22
CA GLN A 443 -18.49 22.52 -7.96
C GLN A 443 -19.62 23.07 -8.87
N ASN A 444 -19.41 24.21 -9.54
CA ASN A 444 -20.34 24.77 -10.53
C ASN A 444 -19.99 24.43 -11.99
N GLN A 445 -18.97 23.59 -12.26
CA GLN A 445 -18.55 23.24 -13.63
C GLN A 445 -18.37 21.74 -13.90
N LEU A 446 -18.70 20.85 -12.96
CA LEU A 446 -18.72 19.39 -13.15
C LEU A 446 -20.14 18.85 -13.14
#